data_AF-A0A926UU82-F1
#
_entry.id   AF-A0A926UU82-F1
#
_cell.length_a   1.000
_cell.length_b   1.000
_cell.length_c   1.000
_cell.angle_alpha   90.00
_cell.angle_beta   90.00
_cell.angle_gamma   90.00
#
_symmetry.space_group_name_H-M   'P 1'
#
loop_
_entity.id
_entity.type
_entity.pdbx_description
1 polymer ?
#
loop_
_entity_poly.entity_id
_entity_poly.type
_entity_poly.pdbx_seq_one_letter_code
_entity_poly.pdbx_strand_id
1 'polypeptide(L)'
;MSEIAITINKNTHEVLLRLSKQSGENLQTLLDKAVEQYRRQLFLLQANQAFVALRKNELLWQDELNERQEWEQTLADGIDE
;
A
#
# COMPACT_ATOMS: atom_id res chain seq x y z
N MET A 1 -16.64 4.66 21.48
CA MET A 1 -15.37 4.98 20.80
C MET A 1 -14.80 6.22 21.45
N SER A 2 -13.52 6.23 21.78
CA SER A 2 -12.85 7.41 22.34
C SER A 2 -12.63 8.42 21.21
N GLU A 3 -13.07 9.66 21.40
CA GLU A 3 -12.76 10.74 20.45
C GLU A 3 -11.32 11.23 20.68
N ILE A 4 -10.53 11.25 19.62
CA ILE A 4 -9.15 11.76 19.63
C ILE A 4 -9.10 12.99 18.73
N ALA A 5 -8.62 14.11 19.26
CA ALA A 5 -8.44 15.34 18.51
C ALA A 5 -7.00 15.46 18.01
N ILE A 6 -6.82 15.78 16.72
CA ILE A 6 -5.53 16.11 16.11
C ILE A 6 -5.53 17.55 15.62
N THR A 7 -4.40 18.24 15.74
CA THR A 7 -4.24 19.58 15.17
C THR A 7 -3.76 19.46 13.73
N ILE A 8 -4.46 20.10 12.80
CA ILE A 8 -4.08 20.20 11.39
C ILE A 8 -4.03 21.66 10.95
N ASN A 9 -3.26 21.96 9.91
CA ASN A 9 -3.23 23.31 9.36
C ASN A 9 -4.51 23.62 8.56
N LYS A 10 -4.76 24.91 8.33
CA LYS A 10 -5.96 25.40 7.64
C LYS A 10 -6.10 24.83 6.22
N ASN A 11 -5.00 24.73 5.47
CA ASN A 11 -5.00 24.22 4.10
C ASN A 11 -5.43 22.75 4.05
N THR A 12 -4.89 21.90 4.94
CA THR A 12 -5.28 20.49 5.06
C THR A 12 -6.77 20.35 5.37
N HIS A 13 -7.29 21.16 6.29
CA HIS A 13 -8.72 21.17 6.61
C HIS A 13 -9.59 21.55 5.40
N GLU A 14 -9.20 22.59 4.64
CA GLU A 14 -9.92 23.02 3.43
C GLU A 14 -9.91 21.94 2.33
N VAL A 15 -8.81 21.22 2.17
CA VAL A 15 -8.71 20.08 1.24
C VAL A 15 -9.63 18.95 1.66
N LEU A 16 -9.63 18.57 2.96
CA LEU A 16 -10.51 17.53 3.47
C LEU A 16 -11.99 17.88 3.27
N LEU A 17 -12.38 19.14 3.50
CA LEU A 17 -13.75 19.61 3.24
C LEU A 17 -14.12 19.51 1.77
N ARG A 18 -13.21 19.85 0.86
CA ARG A 18 -13.46 19.75 -0.59
C ARG A 18 -13.63 18.29 -1.03
N LEU A 19 -12.77 17.41 -0.55
CA LEU A 19 -12.83 15.98 -0.83
C LEU A 19 -14.10 15.34 -0.25
N SER A 20 -14.51 15.74 0.95
CA SER A 20 -15.77 15.32 1.57
C SER A 20 -16.97 15.72 0.69
N LYS A 21 -17.03 16.98 0.22
CA LYS A 21 -18.09 17.44 -0.69
C LYS A 21 -18.11 16.67 -2.02
N GLN A 22 -16.93 16.32 -2.56
CA GLN A 22 -16.83 15.61 -3.83
C GLN A 22 -17.18 14.12 -3.72
N SER A 23 -16.79 13.48 -2.63
CA SER A 23 -17.00 12.03 -2.39
C SER A 23 -18.35 11.72 -1.74
N GLY A 24 -18.98 12.70 -1.08
CA GLY A 24 -20.17 12.48 -0.25
C GLY A 24 -19.86 11.86 1.12
N GLU A 25 -18.58 11.66 1.45
CA GLU A 25 -18.15 11.02 2.69
C GLU A 25 -17.91 12.04 3.78
N ASN A 26 -18.11 11.65 5.04
CA ASN A 26 -17.76 12.50 6.17
C ASN A 26 -16.22 12.57 6.35
N LEU A 27 -15.75 13.58 7.08
CA LEU A 27 -14.31 13.84 7.27
C LEU A 27 -13.56 12.68 7.96
N GLN A 28 -14.22 11.97 8.88
CA GLN A 28 -13.60 10.84 9.58
C GLN A 28 -13.35 9.67 8.62
N THR A 29 -14.36 9.26 7.87
CA THR A 29 -14.23 8.20 6.85
C THR A 29 -13.19 8.56 5.80
N LEU A 30 -13.16 9.82 5.36
CA LEU A 30 -12.15 10.30 4.42
C LEU A 30 -10.73 10.21 5.02
N LEU A 31 -10.56 10.61 6.28
CA LEU A 31 -9.28 10.55 6.98
C LEU A 31 -8.81 9.10 7.15
N ASP A 32 -9.71 8.19 7.56
CA ASP A 32 -9.41 6.76 7.68
C ASP A 32 -8.89 6.18 6.35
N LYS A 33 -9.58 6.50 5.25
CA LYS A 33 -9.15 6.08 3.90
C LYS A 33 -7.81 6.68 3.49
N ALA A 34 -7.58 7.96 3.77
CA ALA A 34 -6.32 8.62 3.44
C ALA A 34 -5.15 8.01 4.19
N VAL A 35 -5.33 7.73 5.49
CA VAL A 35 -4.31 7.07 6.33
C VAL A 35 -4.06 5.65 5.84
N GLU A 36 -5.09 4.86 5.56
CA GLU A 36 -4.93 3.50 5.04
C GLU A 36 -4.23 3.47 3.69
N GLN A 37 -4.55 4.42 2.80
CA GLN A 37 -3.88 4.54 1.52
C GLN A 37 -2.38 4.85 1.70
N TYR A 38 -2.04 5.77 2.60
CA TYR A 38 -0.66 6.11 2.90
C TYR A 38 0.09 4.92 3.53
N ARG A 39 -0.54 4.19 4.45
CA ARG A 39 0.01 2.97 5.04
C ARG A 39 0.33 1.91 3.97
N ARG A 40 -0.60 1.68 3.04
CA ARG A 40 -0.41 0.74 1.91
C ARG A 40 0.73 1.20 0.99
N GLN A 41 0.82 2.49 0.70
CA GLN A 41 1.91 3.05 -0.09
C GLN A 41 3.27 2.82 0.59
N LEU A 42 3.38 3.10 1.89
CA LEU A 42 4.61 2.85 2.64
C LEU A 42 5.00 1.38 2.64
N PHE A 43 4.03 0.48 2.82
CA PHE A 43 4.27 -0.96 2.76
C PHE A 43 4.87 -1.38 1.42
N LEU A 44 4.29 -0.94 0.30
CA LEU A 44 4.80 -1.27 -1.04
C LEU A 44 6.19 -0.66 -1.29
N LEU A 45 6.44 0.57 -0.82
CA LEU A 45 7.76 1.19 -0.93
C LEU A 45 8.82 0.38 -0.17
N GLN A 46 8.50 -0.09 1.04
CA GLN A 46 9.41 -0.91 1.84
C GLN A 46 9.66 -2.27 1.19
N ALA A 47 8.62 -2.94 0.68
CA ALA A 47 8.76 -4.20 -0.05
C ALA A 47 9.68 -4.03 -1.28
N ASN A 48 9.47 -2.98 -2.07
CA ASN A 48 10.30 -2.67 -3.23
C ASN A 48 11.77 -2.40 -2.83
N GLN A 49 11.98 -1.65 -1.75
CA GLN A 49 13.33 -1.39 -1.23
C GLN A 49 14.03 -2.70 -0.78
N ALA A 50 13.29 -3.61 -0.13
CA ALA A 50 13.80 -4.92 0.24
C ALA A 50 14.21 -5.74 -0.99
N PHE A 51 13.41 -5.76 -2.05
CA PHE A 51 13.77 -6.42 -3.31
C PHE A 51 14.98 -5.78 -4.01
N VAL A 52 15.09 -4.45 -3.98
CA VAL A 52 16.28 -3.74 -4.50
C VAL A 52 17.53 -4.12 -3.71
N ALA A 53 17.42 -4.27 -2.39
CA ALA A 53 18.53 -4.72 -1.55
C ALA A 53 18.88 -6.20 -1.83
N LEU A 54 17.87 -7.06 -1.93
CA LEU A 54 18.03 -8.49 -2.26
C LEU A 54 18.79 -8.68 -3.58
N ARG A 55 18.39 -7.96 -4.64
CA ARG A 55 19.02 -8.01 -5.97
C ARG A 55 20.50 -7.66 -6.00
N LYS A 56 21.01 -6.94 -5.00
CA LYS A 56 22.44 -6.61 -4.89
C LYS A 56 23.27 -7.78 -4.36
N ASN A 57 22.63 -8.79 -3.77
CA ASN A 57 23.26 -10.02 -3.34
C ASN A 57 22.97 -11.11 -4.38
N GLU A 58 23.95 -11.40 -5.24
CA GLU A 58 23.80 -12.33 -6.37
C GLU A 58 23.35 -13.73 -5.93
N LEU A 59 23.89 -14.25 -4.82
CA LEU A 59 23.52 -15.57 -4.30
C LEU A 59 22.05 -15.59 -3.87
N LEU A 60 21.64 -14.67 -3.00
CA LEU A 60 20.25 -14.61 -2.51
C LEU A 60 19.25 -14.25 -3.62
N TRP A 61 19.68 -13.49 -4.62
CA TRP A 61 18.85 -13.17 -5.78
C TRP A 61 18.63 -14.40 -6.67
N GLN A 62 19.66 -15.22 -6.88
CA GLN A 62 19.51 -16.46 -7.62
C GLN A 62 18.60 -17.46 -6.89
N ASP A 63 18.68 -17.53 -5.56
CA ASP A 63 17.78 -18.36 -4.75
C ASP A 63 16.31 -17.93 -4.92
N GLU A 64 16.01 -16.63 -4.85
CA GLU A 64 14.64 -16.12 -5.08
C GLU A 64 14.14 -16.40 -6.50
N LEU A 65 15.00 -16.28 -7.52
CA LEU A 65 14.62 -16.60 -8.91
C LEU A 65 14.30 -18.08 -9.09
N ASN A 66 15.08 -18.96 -8.45
CA ASN A 66 14.83 -20.39 -8.49
C ASN A 66 13.48 -20.72 -7.82
N GLU A 67 13.22 -20.16 -6.63
CA GLU A 67 11.92 -20.31 -5.95
C GLU A 67 10.79 -19.80 -6.85
N ARG A 68 10.92 -18.61 -7.42
CA ARG A 68 9.90 -18.03 -8.31
C ARG A 68 9.61 -18.93 -9.52
N GLN A 69 10.63 -19.55 -10.09
CA GLN A 69 10.47 -20.47 -11.21
C GLN A 69 9.70 -21.74 -10.82
N GLU A 70 9.85 -22.23 -9.59
CA GLU A 70 9.04 -23.34 -9.08
C GLU A 70 7.57 -22.93 -8.97
N TRP A 71 7.27 -21.73 -8.46
CA TRP A 71 5.91 -21.19 -8.39
C TRP A 71 5.27 -20.94 -9.75
N GLU A 72 6.06 -20.58 -10.78
CA GLU A 72 5.54 -20.36 -12.13
C GLU A 72 4.87 -21.63 -12.71
N GLN A 73 5.24 -22.82 -12.23
CA GLN A 73 4.66 -24.10 -12.67
C GLN A 73 3.17 -24.22 -12.28
N THR A 74 2.74 -23.52 -11.23
CA THR A 74 1.33 -23.52 -10.78
C THR A 74 0.51 -22.39 -11.40
N LEU A 75 1.06 -21.62 -12.36
CA LEU A 75 0.37 -20.46 -12.95
C LEU A 75 -0.94 -20.84 -13.66
N ALA A 76 -0.98 -22.02 -14.29
CA ALA A 76 -2.13 -22.52 -15.04
C ALA A 76 -3.14 -23.28 -14.17
N ASP A 77 -2.85 -23.49 -12.88
CA ASP A 77 -3.71 -24.27 -12.00
C ASP A 77 -5.07 -23.59 -11.81
N GLY A 78 -6.15 -24.32 -12.09
CA GLY A 78 -7.53 -23.83 -11.93
C GLY A 78 -8.02 -22.89 -13.04
N ILE A 79 -7.25 -22.74 -14.12
CA ILE A 79 -7.70 -22.09 -15.36
C ILE A 79 -8.12 -23.19 -16.34
N ASP A 80 -9.41 -23.54 -16.37
CA ASP A 80 -10.00 -24.35 -17.45
C ASP A 80 -10.11 -23.49 -18.74
N GLU A 81 -9.96 -24.11 -19.93
CA GLU A 81 -10.01 -23.44 -21.26
C GLU A 81 -11.25 -22.56 -21.52
#